data_AF-A0A0L1JK51-F1
#
_entry.id   AF-A0A0L1JK51-F1
#
_cell.length_a   1.000
_cell.length_b   1.000
_cell.length_c   1.000
_cell.angle_alpha   90.00
_cell.angle_beta   90.00
_cell.angle_gamma   90.00
#
_symmetry.space_group_name_H-M   'P 1'
#
loop_
_entity.id
_entity.type
_entity.pdbx_description
1 polymer ?
#
loop_
_entity_poly.entity_id
_entity_poly.type
_entity_poly.pdbx_seq_one_letter_code
_entity_poly.pdbx_strand_id
1 'polypeptide(L)' 'MELILALVVGIAAALGAGALSGIKIGGAELGNELASYMGMLYGLIAGGGAVVIGLALTTFV' A
#
# COMPACT_ATOMS: atom_id res chain seq x y z
N MET A 1 14.93 5.24 -15.14
CA MET A 1 14.10 4.03 -15.34
C MET A 1 13.90 3.29 -14.02
N GLU A 2 14.96 3.01 -13.27
CA GLU A 2 14.90 2.28 -11.99
C GLU A 2 14.01 2.95 -10.93
N LEU A 3 14.10 4.27 -10.75
CA LEU A 3 13.28 5.00 -9.78
C LEU A 3 11.77 4.91 -10.09
N ILE A 4 11.40 5.03 -11.36
CA ILE A 4 10.00 4.95 -11.79
C ILE A 4 9.45 3.54 -11.54
N LEU A 5 10.23 2.52 -11.88
CA LEU A 5 9.87 1.11 -11.61
C LEU A 5 9.71 0.84 -10.12
N ALA A 6 10.64 1.33 -9.29
CA ALA A 6 10.57 1.17 -7.84
C ALA A 6 9.34 1.86 -7.24
N LEU A 7 8.99 3.05 -7.74
CA LEU A 7 7.79 3.77 -7.31
C LEU A 7 6.52 2.99 -7.69
N VAL A 8 6.42 2.51 -8.93
CA VAL A 8 5.27 1.74 -9.42
C VAL A 8 5.11 0.44 -8.64
N VAL A 9 6.19 -0.34 -8.47
CA VAL A 9 6.17 -1.61 -7.74
C VAL A 9 5.86 -1.38 -6.26
N GLY A 10 6.45 -0.35 -5.65
CA GLY A 10 6.19 -0.01 -4.25
C GLY A 10 4.73 0.37 -4.01
N ILE A 11 4.16 1.22 -4.87
CA ILE A 11 2.74 1.61 -4.79
C ILE A 11 1.83 0.39 -5.00
N ALA A 12 2.12 -0.47 -5.97
CA ALA A 12 1.36 -1.70 -6.19
C ALA A 12 1.41 -2.64 -4.98
N ALA A 13 2.58 -2.77 -4.35
CA ALA A 13 2.75 -3.54 -3.12
C ALA A 13 1.96 -2.93 -1.95
N ALA A 14 1.98 -1.60 -1.81
CA ALA A 14 1.23 -0.89 -0.77
C ALA A 14 -0.30 -1.10 -0.91
N LEU A 15 -0.81 -1.05 -2.14
CA LEU A 15 -2.21 -1.34 -2.46
C LEU A 15 -2.58 -2.78 -2.12
N GLY A 16 -1.77 -3.75 -2.56
CA GLY A 16 -2.02 -5.18 -2.33
C GLY A 16 -1.93 -5.54 -0.85
N ALA A 17 -0.91 -5.07 -0.15
CA ALA A 17 -0.74 -5.29 1.29
C ALA A 17 -1.88 -4.64 2.08
N GLY A 18 -2.28 -3.43 1.70
CA GLY A 18 -3.43 -2.73 2.25
C GLY A 18 -4.71 -3.55 2.11
N ALA A 19 -5.04 -4.00 0.90
CA ALA A 19 -6.24 -4.80 0.66
C ALA A 19 -6.27 -6.10 1.49
N LEU A 20 -5.15 -6.85 1.52
CA LEU A 20 -5.03 -8.08 2.29
C LEU A 20 -5.16 -7.84 3.80
N SER A 21 -4.52 -6.78 4.30
CA SER A 21 -4.62 -6.39 5.71
C SER A 21 -6.02 -5.92 6.10
N GLY A 22 -6.71 -5.17 5.22
CA GLY A 22 -8.09 -4.72 5.43
C GLY A 22 -9.06 -5.89 5.58
N ILE A 23 -8.97 -6.88 4.69
CA ILE A 23 -9.74 -8.14 4.81
C ILE A 23 -9.45 -8.83 6.14
N LYS A 24 -8.17 -8.93 6.53
CA LYS A 24 -7.77 -9.61 7.78
C LYS A 24 -8.27 -8.89 9.04
N ILE A 25 -8.33 -7.57 9.02
CA ILE A 25 -8.66 -6.75 10.20
C ILE A 25 -10.16 -6.55 10.34
N GLY A 26 -10.86 -6.23 9.25
CA GLY A 26 -12.27 -5.80 9.27
C GLY A 26 -13.21 -6.63 8.40
N GLY A 27 -12.74 -7.73 7.80
CA GLY A 27 -13.55 -8.57 6.93
C GLY A 27 -14.74 -9.23 7.63
N ALA A 28 -14.63 -9.51 8.94
CA ALA A 28 -15.70 -10.11 9.73
C ALA A 28 -16.85 -9.14 10.00
N GLU A 29 -16.55 -7.86 10.18
CA GLU A 29 -17.55 -6.82 10.49
C GLU A 29 -18.13 -6.14 9.24
N LEU A 30 -17.29 -5.88 8.23
CA LEU A 30 -17.66 -5.10 7.04
C LEU A 30 -17.96 -5.96 5.81
N GLY A 31 -17.56 -7.24 5.84
CA GLY A 31 -17.49 -8.11 4.66
C GLY A 31 -16.19 -7.92 3.88
N ASN A 32 -15.70 -8.99 3.27
CA ASN A 32 -14.38 -9.02 2.62
C ASN A 32 -14.23 -7.98 1.50
N GLU A 33 -15.27 -7.74 0.70
CA GLU A 33 -15.17 -6.84 -0.45
C GLU A 33 -14.99 -5.39 0.01
N LEU A 34 -15.86 -4.90 0.90
CA LEU A 34 -15.77 -3.55 1.47
C LEU A 34 -14.49 -3.38 2.29
N ALA A 35 -14.14 -4.38 3.11
CA ALA A 35 -12.90 -4.37 3.89
C ALA A 35 -11.65 -4.32 3.00
N SER A 36 -11.67 -4.97 1.83
CA SER A 36 -10.57 -4.89 0.87
C SER A 36 -10.43 -3.51 0.24
N TYR A 37 -11.54 -2.85 -0.13
CA TYR A 37 -11.51 -1.50 -0.70
C TYR A 37 -11.01 -0.48 0.33
N MET A 38 -11.49 -0.58 1.57
CA MET A 38 -11.01 0.26 2.66
C MET A 38 -9.53 0.01 2.94
N GLY A 39 -9.12 -1.26 3.05
CA GLY A 39 -7.72 -1.63 3.22
C GLY A 39 -6.81 -1.13 2.11
N MET A 40 -7.24 -1.23 0.84
CA MET A 40 -6.49 -0.74 -0.31
C MET A 40 -6.29 0.77 -0.25
N LEU A 41 -7.34 1.51 0.13
CA LEU A 41 -7.31 2.97 0.25
C LEU A 41 -6.34 3.41 1.37
N TYR A 42 -6.43 2.78 2.55
CA TYR A 42 -5.47 3.06 3.64
C TYR A 42 -4.06 2.58 3.32
N GLY A 43 -3.91 1.46 2.60
CA GLY A 43 -2.64 0.97 2.10
C GLY A 43 -1.97 1.95 1.14
N LEU A 44 -2.74 2.59 0.27
CA LEU A 44 -2.22 3.64 -0.62
C LEU A 44 -1.79 4.88 0.16
N ILE A 45 -2.60 5.36 1.11
CA ILE A 45 -2.28 6.58 1.86
C ILE A 45 -1.07 6.36 2.78
N ALA A 46 -1.11 5.32 3.62
CA ALA A 46 -0.04 5.05 4.58
C ALA A 46 1.17 4.39 3.92
N GLY A 47 0.96 3.33 3.15
CA GLY A 47 2.02 2.58 2.48
C GLY A 47 2.62 3.35 1.30
N GLY A 48 1.82 4.10 0.53
CA GLY A 48 2.34 4.96 -0.54
C GLY A 48 3.24 6.07 -0.01
N GLY A 49 2.87 6.69 1.13
CA GLY A 49 3.75 7.64 1.83
C GLY A 49 5.07 6.99 2.24
N ALA A 50 5.03 5.79 2.81
CA ALA A 50 6.22 5.04 3.19
C ALA A 50 7.11 4.68 1.97
N VAL A 51 6.52 4.33 0.83
CA VAL A 51 7.25 4.06 -0.43
C VAL A 51 7.98 5.31 -0.90
N VAL A 52 7.31 6.47 -0.95
CA VAL A 52 7.94 7.73 -1.38
C VAL A 52 9.06 8.14 -0.44
N ILE A 53 8.83 8.09 0.88
CA ILE A 53 9.84 8.45 1.88
C ILE A 53 11.02 7.48 1.80
N GLY A 54 10.75 6.16 1.74
CA GLY A 54 11.78 5.14 1.64
C GLY A 54 12.66 5.33 0.40
N LEU A 55 12.04 5.53 -0.76
CA LEU A 55 12.75 5.77 -2.00
C LEU A 55 13.56 7.06 -1.95
N ALA A 56 13.03 8.14 -1.38
CA ALA A 56 13.79 9.38 -1.20
C ALA A 56 15.03 9.12 -0.34
N LEU A 57 14.87 8.50 0.83
CA LEU A 57 15.98 8.20 1.73
C LEU A 57 17.05 7.32 1.08
N THR A 58 16.66 6.26 0.36
CA THR A 58 17.61 5.34 -0.27
C THR A 58 18.22 5.87 -1.55
N THR A 59 17.68 6.93 -2.14
CA THR A 59 18.25 7.56 -3.34
C THR A 59 19.34 8.57 -2.98
N PHE A 60 19.32 9.14 -1.78
CA PHE A 60 20.26 10.17 -1.32
C PHE A 60 21.35 9.64 -0.36
N VAL A 61 21.30 8.36 0.03
CA VAL A 61 22.29 7.65 0.87
C VAL A 61 22.98 6.61 0.02
#